data_AF-A0A5B8U6R9-F1
#
_entry.id   AF-A0A5B8U6R9-F1
#
_cell.length_a   1.000
_cell.length_b   1.000
_cell.length_c   1.000
_cell.angle_alpha   90.00
_cell.angle_beta   90.00
_cell.angle_gamma   90.00
#
_symmetry.space_group_name_H-M   'P 1'
#
loop_
_entity.id
_entity.type
_entity.pdbx_description
1 polymer ?
#
loop_
_entity_poly.entity_id
_entity_poly.type
_entity_poly.pdbx_seq_one_letter_code
_entity_poly.pdbx_strand_id
1 'polypeptide(L)'
;MGRADDQRHAVRREQHLRRLGVGREPCCALCIEDEPAALTADDDGMVLCYECRAEHTGRAAIEHHHLAGRHNDPSTVAVPGNVHRQLSDAQRDWPIDTLRNPQANPLLRAAAWLRGFLDLLRVMIDALSWLPPYLEERARHETGEHDDPRG
;
A
#
# COMPACT_ATOMS: atom_id res chain seq x y z
N MET A 1 -6.49 -15.47 6.55
CA MET A 1 -5.12 -15.20 6.09
C MET A 1 -4.26 -16.31 6.65
N GLY A 2 -3.62 -17.10 5.79
CA GLY A 2 -2.78 -18.20 6.26
C GLY A 2 -1.38 -17.68 6.58
N ARG A 3 -0.68 -18.27 7.56
CA ARG A 3 0.73 -17.94 7.87
C ARG A 3 1.65 -17.88 6.63
N ALA A 4 1.30 -18.62 5.58
CA ALA A 4 2.04 -18.65 4.31
C ALA A 4 1.91 -17.36 3.48
N ASP A 5 0.79 -16.64 3.56
CA ASP A 5 0.58 -15.37 2.85
C ASP A 5 1.44 -14.27 3.50
N ASP A 6 1.42 -14.22 4.83
CA ASP A 6 2.23 -13.29 5.62
C ASP A 6 3.73 -13.51 5.38
N GLN A 7 4.15 -14.77 5.23
CA GLN A 7 5.54 -15.11 4.93
C GLN A 7 5.98 -14.65 3.53
N ARG A 8 5.13 -14.78 2.50
CA ARG A 8 5.46 -14.31 1.14
C ARG A 8 5.56 -12.80 1.09
N HIS A 9 4.63 -12.10 1.76
CA HIS A 9 4.66 -10.66 1.89
C HIS A 9 5.96 -10.18 2.57
N ALA A 10 6.34 -10.80 3.70
CA ALA A 10 7.58 -10.48 4.41
C ALA A 10 8.84 -10.67 3.56
N VAL A 11 8.91 -11.77 2.78
CA VAL A 11 10.03 -12.01 1.86
C VAL A 11 10.11 -10.94 0.77
N ARG A 12 8.97 -10.54 0.18
CA ARG A 12 8.98 -9.47 -0.83
C ARG A 12 9.37 -8.14 -0.23
N ARG A 13 8.89 -7.81 0.97
CA ARG A 13 9.29 -6.60 1.69
C ARG A 13 10.80 -6.54 1.90
N GLU A 14 11.40 -7.63 2.37
CA GLU A 14 12.85 -7.76 2.53
C GLU A 14 13.60 -7.60 1.19
N GLN A 15 13.09 -8.17 0.09
CA GLN A 15 13.66 -7.95 -1.24
C GLN A 15 13.54 -6.51 -1.72
N HIS A 16 12.46 -5.81 -1.38
CA HIS A 16 12.33 -4.37 -1.62
C HIS A 16 13.41 -3.59 -0.87
N LEU A 17 13.56 -3.82 0.45
CA LEU A 17 14.59 -3.17 1.26
C LEU A 17 16.00 -3.37 0.67
N ARG A 18 16.36 -4.61 0.33
CA ARG A 18 17.68 -4.92 -0.25
C ARG A 18 17.94 -4.18 -1.56
N ARG A 19 16.92 -4.03 -2.41
CA ARG A 19 17.03 -3.31 -3.69
C ARG A 19 17.20 -1.81 -3.50
N LEU A 20 16.67 -1.24 -2.44
CA LEU A 20 16.84 0.18 -2.15
C LEU A 20 18.28 0.51 -1.71
N GLY A 21 19.05 -0.49 -1.24
CA GLY A 21 20.46 -0.29 -0.85
C GLY A 21 20.65 0.60 0.38
N VAL A 22 19.58 0.98 1.07
CA VAL A 22 19.58 1.81 2.28
C VAL A 22 19.30 0.97 3.53
N GLY A 23 19.36 1.61 4.70
CA GLY A 23 19.08 1.00 5.99
C GLY A 23 17.67 0.38 6.12
N ARG A 24 17.36 -0.17 7.29
CA ARG A 24 16.12 -0.95 7.53
C ARG A 24 14.82 -0.12 7.46
N GLU A 25 14.94 1.20 7.55
CA GLU A 25 13.83 2.16 7.59
C GLU A 25 14.02 3.15 6.43
N PRO A 26 13.74 2.73 5.19
CA PRO A 26 13.84 3.61 4.03
C PRO A 26 12.70 4.63 4.05
N CYS A 27 13.00 5.89 3.77
CA CYS A 27 12.00 6.92 3.54
C CYS A 27 12.30 7.63 2.22
N CYS A 28 11.26 8.16 1.58
CA CYS A 28 11.40 9.07 0.47
C CYS A 28 12.22 10.31 0.89
N ALA A 29 13.16 10.75 0.05
CA ALA A 29 13.95 11.94 0.32
C ALA A 29 13.16 13.25 0.22
N LEU A 30 11.94 13.23 -0.35
CA LEU A 30 11.12 14.42 -0.60
C LEU A 30 9.82 14.47 0.21
N CYS A 31 9.40 13.35 0.81
CA CYS A 31 8.17 13.27 1.61
C CYS A 31 8.31 12.21 2.72
N ILE A 32 7.23 11.94 3.44
CA ILE A 32 7.21 10.99 4.57
C ILE A 32 6.89 9.54 4.17
N GLU A 33 6.73 9.25 2.89
CA GLU A 33 6.44 7.89 2.43
C GLU A 33 7.59 6.93 2.78
N ASP A 34 7.27 5.82 3.43
CA ASP A 34 8.21 4.82 3.91
C ASP A 34 7.84 3.38 3.49
N GLU A 35 6.72 3.19 2.79
CA GLU A 35 6.28 1.86 2.36
C GLU A 35 7.22 1.30 1.27
N PRO A 36 7.98 0.22 1.52
CA PRO A 36 8.98 -0.27 0.57
C PRO A 36 8.44 -0.63 -0.81
N ALA A 37 7.16 -1.00 -0.93
CA ALA A 37 6.52 -1.25 -2.24
C ALA A 37 6.39 0.04 -3.08
N ALA A 38 6.24 1.19 -2.44
CA ALA A 38 6.12 2.51 -3.07
C ALA A 38 7.48 3.17 -3.38
N LEU A 39 8.56 2.71 -2.75
CA LEU A 39 9.89 3.31 -2.89
C LEU A 39 10.71 2.72 -4.06
N THR A 40 11.60 3.54 -4.59
CA THR A 40 12.63 3.18 -5.57
C THR A 40 13.90 3.97 -5.29
N ALA A 41 15.06 3.35 -5.49
CA ALA A 41 16.32 4.09 -5.59
C ALA A 41 16.55 4.49 -7.05
N ASP A 42 17.16 5.65 -7.29
CA ASP A 42 17.75 5.99 -8.58
C ASP A 42 19.21 5.50 -8.69
N ASP A 43 19.87 5.82 -9.81
CA ASP A 43 21.24 5.39 -10.09
C ASP A 43 22.26 6.02 -9.12
N ASP A 44 21.92 7.17 -8.53
CA ASP A 44 22.74 7.89 -7.54
C ASP A 44 22.45 7.42 -6.10
N GLY A 45 21.53 6.46 -5.93
CA GLY A 45 21.13 5.91 -4.62
C GLY A 45 20.13 6.78 -3.86
N MET A 46 19.57 7.82 -4.47
CA MET A 46 18.51 8.62 -3.87
C MET A 46 17.22 7.81 -3.85
N VAL A 47 16.66 7.63 -2.65
CA VAL A 47 15.38 6.93 -2.47
C VAL A 47 14.24 7.92 -2.63
N LEU A 48 13.38 7.66 -3.61
CA LEU A 48 12.17 8.43 -3.87
C LEU A 48 10.95 7.49 -3.82
N CYS A 49 9.82 8.00 -3.35
CA CYS A 49 8.55 7.32 -3.60
C CYS A 49 8.13 7.50 -5.06
N TYR A 50 7.23 6.63 -5.49
CA TYR A 50 6.76 6.59 -6.86
C TYR A 50 6.11 7.92 -7.28
N GLU A 51 5.30 8.52 -6.41
CA GLU A 51 4.63 9.80 -6.66
C GLU A 51 5.62 10.96 -6.81
N CYS A 52 6.51 11.17 -5.84
CA CYS A 52 7.51 12.23 -5.93
C CYS A 52 8.43 12.07 -7.16
N ARG A 53 8.78 10.83 -7.53
CA ARG A 53 9.54 10.58 -8.76
C ARG A 53 8.72 10.91 -10.01
N ALA A 54 7.43 10.56 -10.04
CA ALA A 54 6.54 10.88 -11.16
C ALA A 54 6.43 12.39 -11.34
N GLU A 55 6.18 13.13 -10.27
CA GLU A 55 6.10 14.59 -10.28
C GLU A 55 7.41 15.24 -10.73
N HIS A 56 8.55 14.78 -10.21
CA HIS A 56 9.87 15.29 -10.59
C HIS A 56 10.18 15.06 -12.08
N THR A 57 9.58 14.04 -12.69
CA THR A 57 9.72 13.72 -14.12
C THR A 57 8.57 14.25 -14.98
N GLY A 58 7.69 15.08 -14.42
CA GLY A 58 6.55 15.69 -15.13
C GLY A 58 5.45 14.70 -15.51
N ARG A 59 5.37 13.54 -14.82
CA ARG A 59 4.32 12.53 -14.99
C ARG A 59 3.23 12.70 -13.94
N ALA A 60 2.03 12.22 -14.25
CA ALA A 60 0.92 12.23 -13.30
C ALA A 60 1.20 11.31 -12.11
N ALA A 61 0.92 11.80 -10.90
CA ALA A 61 1.00 11.02 -9.66
C ALA A 61 -0.22 10.11 -9.44
N ILE A 62 -1.30 10.28 -10.23
CA ILE A 62 -2.50 9.43 -10.19
C ILE A 62 -2.40 8.36 -11.28
N GLU A 63 -2.64 7.11 -10.91
CA GLU A 63 -2.66 5.96 -11.82
C GLU A 63 -4.01 5.22 -11.79
N HIS A 64 -4.27 4.42 -12.83
CA HIS A 64 -5.49 3.65 -12.97
C HIS A 64 -5.25 2.18 -12.62
N HIS A 65 -5.78 1.73 -11.47
CA HIS A 65 -5.58 0.38 -10.96
C HIS A 65 -6.72 -0.57 -11.37
N HIS A 66 -6.37 -1.76 -11.86
CA HIS A 66 -7.32 -2.85 -12.11
C HIS A 66 -7.57 -3.65 -10.82
N LEU A 67 -8.64 -3.33 -10.07
CA LEU A 67 -8.92 -4.00 -8.79
C LEU A 67 -9.01 -5.52 -8.93
N ALA A 68 -9.72 -6.05 -9.94
CA ALA A 68 -9.82 -7.49 -10.18
C ALA A 68 -8.63 -8.08 -10.97
N GLY A 69 -7.63 -7.28 -11.30
CA GLY A 69 -6.57 -7.64 -12.24
C GLY A 69 -7.05 -7.62 -13.70
N ARG A 70 -6.16 -7.18 -14.60
CA ARG A 70 -6.48 -6.91 -16.02
C ARG A 70 -7.05 -8.09 -16.82
N HIS A 71 -6.81 -9.34 -16.40
CA HIS A 71 -7.31 -10.54 -17.11
C HIS A 71 -8.76 -10.89 -16.71
N ASN A 72 -9.24 -10.36 -15.58
CA ASN A 72 -10.59 -10.61 -15.09
C ASN A 72 -11.55 -9.49 -15.47
N ASP A 73 -11.09 -8.25 -15.46
CA ASP A 73 -11.92 -7.07 -15.71
C ASP A 73 -11.07 -5.89 -16.22
N PRO A 74 -11.45 -5.22 -17.33
CA PRO A 74 -10.73 -4.04 -17.82
C PRO A 74 -11.02 -2.77 -17.01
N SER A 75 -12.03 -2.75 -16.14
CA SER A 75 -12.33 -1.59 -15.30
C SER A 75 -11.17 -1.22 -14.39
N THR A 76 -11.02 0.08 -14.17
CA THR A 76 -9.99 0.65 -13.29
C THR A 76 -10.59 1.67 -12.32
N VAL A 77 -9.87 1.91 -11.24
CA VAL A 77 -10.11 3.01 -10.30
C VAL A 77 -8.88 3.93 -10.29
N ALA A 78 -9.11 5.24 -10.27
CA ALA A 78 -8.03 6.21 -10.11
C ALA A 78 -7.55 6.20 -8.66
N VAL A 79 -6.25 6.00 -8.46
CA VAL A 79 -5.61 5.97 -7.14
C VAL A 79 -4.26 6.70 -7.19
N PRO A 80 -3.75 7.19 -6.05
CA PRO A 80 -2.37 7.69 -5.97
C PRO A 80 -1.36 6.62 -6.40
N GLY A 81 -0.24 7.04 -6.97
CA GLY A 81 0.76 6.16 -7.56
C GLY A 81 1.42 5.24 -6.53
N ASN A 82 1.66 5.70 -5.30
CA ASN A 82 2.19 4.87 -4.23
C ASN A 82 1.18 3.78 -3.85
N VAL A 83 -0.10 4.16 -3.73
CA VAL A 83 -1.21 3.22 -3.49
C VAL A 83 -1.29 2.20 -4.63
N HIS A 84 -1.15 2.63 -5.89
CA HIS A 84 -1.14 1.73 -7.03
C HIS A 84 -0.03 0.67 -6.93
N ARG A 85 1.17 1.07 -6.48
CA ARG A 85 2.32 0.16 -6.30
C ARG A 85 2.06 -0.86 -5.19
N GLN A 86 1.49 -0.42 -4.06
CA GLN A 86 1.12 -1.32 -2.96
C GLN A 86 0.10 -2.36 -3.41
N LEU A 87 -0.98 -1.92 -4.07
CA LEU A 87 -2.02 -2.83 -4.58
C LEU A 87 -1.47 -3.81 -5.63
N SER A 88 -0.58 -3.34 -6.49
CA SER A 88 0.08 -4.19 -7.49
C SER A 88 1.00 -5.23 -6.86
N ASP A 89 1.65 -4.92 -5.72
CA ASP A 89 2.43 -5.92 -4.99
C ASP A 89 1.52 -6.94 -4.29
N ALA A 90 0.43 -6.49 -3.66
CA ALA A 90 -0.55 -7.37 -3.01
C ALA A 90 -1.17 -8.38 -4.00
N GLN A 91 -1.46 -7.96 -5.24
CA GLN A 91 -1.95 -8.85 -6.30
C GLN A 91 -1.01 -10.03 -6.64
N ARG A 92 0.28 -9.94 -6.29
CA ARG A 92 1.23 -11.04 -6.49
C ARG A 92 1.00 -12.23 -5.56
N ASP A 93 0.30 -12.02 -4.45
CA ASP A 93 -0.07 -13.11 -3.53
C ASP A 93 -1.30 -13.89 -3.95
N TRP A 94 -1.98 -13.44 -5.01
CA TRP A 94 -3.17 -14.12 -5.48
C TRP A 94 -2.82 -15.47 -6.11
N PRO A 95 -3.70 -16.48 -5.98
CA PRO A 95 -3.56 -17.71 -6.75
C PRO A 95 -3.44 -17.40 -8.24
N ILE A 96 -2.48 -18.04 -8.91
CA ILE A 96 -2.20 -17.76 -10.33
C ILE A 96 -3.43 -17.98 -11.22
N ASP A 97 -4.25 -18.97 -10.89
CA ASP A 97 -5.51 -19.26 -11.59
C ASP A 97 -6.53 -18.14 -11.44
N THR A 98 -6.60 -17.50 -10.27
CA THR A 98 -7.44 -16.31 -10.05
C THR A 98 -6.87 -15.10 -10.80
N LEU A 99 -5.55 -14.89 -10.77
CA LEU A 99 -4.90 -13.72 -11.39
C LEU A 99 -4.95 -13.75 -12.93
N ARG A 100 -4.82 -14.93 -13.53
CA ARG A 100 -4.76 -15.11 -14.99
C ARG A 100 -6.09 -15.49 -15.60
N ASN A 101 -6.91 -16.27 -14.88
CA ASN A 101 -8.23 -16.73 -15.30
C ASN A 101 -8.34 -17.09 -16.80
N PRO A 102 -7.49 -17.99 -17.34
CA PRO A 102 -7.37 -18.17 -18.79
C PRO A 102 -8.64 -18.72 -19.46
N GLN A 103 -9.54 -19.36 -18.70
CA GLN A 103 -10.83 -19.87 -19.19
C GLN A 103 -12.00 -18.91 -18.95
N ALA A 104 -11.74 -17.67 -18.51
CA ALA A 104 -12.77 -16.67 -18.21
C ALA A 104 -13.86 -17.20 -17.25
N ASN A 105 -13.47 -17.97 -16.24
CA ASN A 105 -14.40 -18.53 -15.26
C ASN A 105 -15.03 -17.40 -14.43
N PRO A 106 -16.38 -17.30 -14.39
CA PRO A 106 -17.07 -16.20 -13.70
C PRO A 106 -16.85 -16.21 -12.18
N LEU A 107 -16.68 -17.37 -11.56
CA LEU A 107 -16.41 -17.48 -10.12
C LEU A 107 -15.00 -16.99 -9.78
N LEU A 108 -14.00 -17.29 -10.63
CA LEU A 108 -12.65 -16.78 -10.46
C LEU A 108 -12.60 -15.26 -10.65
N ARG A 109 -13.37 -14.72 -11.61
CA ARG A 109 -13.53 -13.27 -11.77
C ARG A 109 -14.13 -12.60 -10.53
N ALA A 110 -15.19 -13.19 -9.95
CA ALA A 110 -15.79 -12.69 -8.71
C ALA A 110 -14.80 -12.76 -7.52
N ALA A 111 -14.04 -13.86 -7.41
CA ALA A 111 -13.00 -14.01 -6.40
C ALA A 111 -11.90 -12.95 -6.56
N ALA A 112 -11.50 -12.63 -7.78
CA ALA A 112 -10.52 -11.58 -8.08
C ALA A 112 -11.02 -10.20 -7.65
N TRP A 113 -12.28 -9.86 -7.94
CA TRP A 113 -12.91 -8.63 -7.45
C TRP A 113 -12.90 -8.51 -5.92
N LEU A 114 -13.31 -9.57 -5.21
CA LEU A 114 -13.31 -9.58 -3.75
C LEU A 114 -11.90 -9.42 -3.18
N ARG A 115 -10.89 -10.09 -3.75
CA ARG A 115 -9.50 -9.92 -3.34
C ARG A 115 -9.01 -8.49 -3.56
N GLY A 116 -9.28 -7.91 -4.72
CA GLY A 116 -8.93 -6.52 -5.02
C GLY A 116 -9.52 -5.51 -4.05
N PHE A 117 -10.81 -5.67 -3.72
CA PHE A 117 -11.46 -4.85 -2.70
C PHE A 117 -10.86 -5.04 -1.31
N LEU A 118 -10.54 -6.28 -0.92
CA LEU A 118 -9.90 -6.56 0.36
C LEU A 118 -8.49 -5.94 0.43
N ASP A 119 -7.72 -5.98 -0.65
CA ASP A 119 -6.40 -5.35 -0.73
C ASP A 119 -6.51 -3.82 -0.63
N LEU A 120 -7.49 -3.20 -1.31
CA LEU A 120 -7.79 -1.77 -1.16
C LEU A 120 -8.19 -1.40 0.26
N LEU A 121 -9.09 -2.18 0.88
CA LEU A 121 -9.52 -1.95 2.26
C LEU A 121 -8.34 -2.03 3.24
N ARG A 122 -7.41 -2.96 3.05
CA ARG A 122 -6.20 -3.06 3.88
C ARG A 122 -5.34 -1.81 3.78
N VAL A 123 -5.02 -1.36 2.55
CA VAL A 123 -4.23 -0.14 2.35
C VAL A 123 -4.90 1.07 3.01
N MET A 124 -6.23 1.19 2.89
CA MET A 124 -6.96 2.29 3.55
C MET A 124 -6.95 2.17 5.07
N ILE A 125 -7.11 0.96 5.62
CA ILE A 125 -7.05 0.72 7.06
C ILE A 125 -5.67 1.09 7.61
N ASP A 126 -4.61 0.64 6.93
CA ASP A 126 -3.23 0.93 7.34
C ASP A 126 -2.96 2.44 7.32
N ALA A 127 -3.36 3.13 6.25
CA ALA A 127 -3.19 4.58 6.10
C ALA A 127 -3.96 5.42 7.14
N LEU A 128 -5.10 4.91 7.64
CA LEU A 128 -5.96 5.61 8.59
C LEU A 128 -5.78 5.12 10.04
N SER A 129 -4.98 4.07 10.26
CA SER A 129 -4.84 3.41 11.57
C SER A 129 -4.31 4.31 12.68
N TRP A 130 -3.53 5.34 12.35
CA TRP A 130 -3.01 6.32 13.30
C TRP A 130 -4.07 7.33 13.78
N LEU A 131 -5.13 7.54 13.00
CA LEU A 131 -6.08 8.61 13.23
C LEU A 131 -6.96 8.38 14.48
N PRO A 132 -7.56 7.19 14.71
CA PRO A 132 -8.35 6.96 15.93
C PRO A 132 -7.60 7.25 17.23
N PRO A 133 -6.40 6.67 17.53
CA PRO A 133 -5.71 6.94 18.78
C PRO A 133 -5.31 8.42 18.93
N TYR A 134 -4.95 9.09 17.83
CA TYR A 134 -4.66 10.52 17.83
C TYR A 134 -5.88 11.36 18.23
N LEU A 135 -7.05 11.09 17.64
CA LEU A 135 -8.29 11.82 17.95
C LEU A 135 -8.74 11.58 19.39
N GLU A 136 -8.62 10.34 19.89
CA GLU A 136 -8.93 9.99 21.27
C GLU A 136 -8.00 10.72 22.27
N GLU A 137 -6.71 10.83 21.96
CA GLU A 137 -5.76 11.60 22.76
C GLU A 137 -6.10 13.09 22.79
N ARG A 138 -6.40 13.67 21.63
CA ARG A 138 -6.87 15.07 21.54
C ARG A 138 -8.14 15.31 22.34
N ALA A 139 -9.11 14.41 22.25
CA ALA A 139 -10.35 14.50 23.02
C ALA A 139 -10.10 14.52 24.53
N ARG A 140 -9.19 13.66 25.05
CA ARG A 140 -8.80 13.65 26.48
C ARG A 140 -8.21 14.99 26.94
N HIS A 141 -7.38 15.61 26.11
CA HIS A 141 -6.79 16.92 26.42
C HIS A 141 -7.81 18.06 26.42
N GLU A 142 -8.82 17.99 25.55
CA GLU A 142 -9.88 19.00 25.47
C GLU A 142 -10.90 18.89 26.61
N THR A 143 -11.18 17.68 27.11
CA THR A 143 -12.14 17.47 28.20
C THR A 143 -11.62 17.82 29.59
N GLY A 144 -10.34 18.17 29.74
CA GLY A 144 -9.82 18.67 31.01
C GLY A 144 -9.82 17.64 32.14
N GLU A 145 -9.32 16.43 31.91
CA GLU A 145 -8.56 15.75 32.96
C GLU A 145 -7.23 16.49 33.14
N HIS A 146 -7.32 17.73 33.63
CA HIS A 146 -6.29 18.26 34.52
C HIS A 146 -6.41 17.38 35.75
N ASP A 147 -5.52 16.40 35.89
CA ASP A 147 -5.18 15.86 37.20
C ASP A 147 -4.79 17.06 38.05
N ASP A 148 -5.74 17.58 38.82
CA ASP A 148 -5.46 18.47 39.93
C ASP A 148 -4.87 17.58 41.04
N PRO A 149 -3.57 17.70 41.36
CA PRO A 149 -3.00 16.94 42.45
C PRO A 149 -3.32 17.57 43.82
N ARG A 150 -4.22 18.59 43.90
CA ARG A 150 -4.52 19.32 45.13
C ARG A 150 -5.98 19.80 45.21
N GLY A 151 -6.89 18.92 45.62
CA GLY A 151 -8.23 19.29 46.08
C GLY A 151 -8.86 18.25 46.99
#